data_AF-A0A2K2C1V0-F1
#
_entry.id   AF-A0A2K2C1V0-F1
#
_cell.length_a   1.000
_cell.length_b   1.000
_cell.length_c   1.000
_cell.angle_alpha   90.00
_cell.angle_beta   90.00
_cell.angle_gamma   90.00
#
_symmetry.space_group_name_H-M   'P 1'
#
loop_
_entity.id
_entity.type
_entity.pdbx_description
1 polymer ?
#
loop_
_entity_poly.entity_id
_entity_poly.type
_entity_poly.pdbx_seq_one_letter_code
_entity_poly.pdbx_strand_id
1 'polypeptide(L)'
;WPGTLTAAGRPTISSTGFTLATGASPSLNSSGKFVCATADCASGLIECNGAGAIPPASLAEFTLRGDGGQDYYDISLVDGFNIPILVTPQGRSTGCRSTSCAPDVNAVCDPSLAVRRPDGTVIACKSANLAFNQPQFCCSGEYNTPDI
;
A
#
# COMPACT_ATOMS: atom_id res chain seq x y z
N TRP A 1 -3.22 3.19 10.80
CA TRP A 1 -2.05 2.46 11.30
C TRP A 1 -1.15 2.18 10.12
N PRO A 2 -0.16 3.03 9.83
CA PRO A 2 0.79 2.77 8.75
C PRO A 2 1.64 1.55 9.09
N GLY A 3 1.99 0.76 8.08
CA GLY A 3 3.01 -0.28 8.15
C GLY A 3 4.19 0.09 7.26
N THR A 4 5.39 -0.38 7.60
CA THR A 4 6.57 -0.22 6.74
C THR A 4 7.23 -1.57 6.51
N LEU A 5 7.63 -1.80 5.27
CA LEU A 5 8.35 -2.99 4.86
C LEU A 5 9.64 -2.58 4.16
N THR A 6 10.75 -3.21 4.53
CA THR A 6 12.03 -3.10 3.82
C THR A 6 12.23 -4.30 2.91
N ALA A 7 12.85 -4.08 1.75
CA ALA A 7 13.17 -5.15 0.82
C ALA A 7 13.96 -6.29 1.50
N ALA A 8 13.75 -7.52 1.02
CA ALA A 8 14.41 -8.71 1.57
C ALA A 8 15.94 -8.55 1.60
N GLY A 9 16.55 -8.94 2.72
CA GLY A 9 18.00 -8.84 2.91
C GLY A 9 18.52 -7.42 3.21
N ARG A 10 17.65 -6.43 3.40
CA ARG A 10 18.01 -5.09 3.88
C ARG A 10 17.68 -4.92 5.36
N PRO A 11 18.39 -4.04 6.10
CA PRO A 11 18.06 -3.72 7.47
C PRO A 11 16.62 -3.22 7.59
N THR A 12 15.89 -3.71 8.60
CA THR A 12 14.52 -3.26 8.87
C THR A 12 14.52 -1.86 9.43
N ILE A 13 13.47 -1.09 9.12
CA ILE A 13 13.21 0.18 9.79
C ILE A 13 12.85 -0.12 11.26
N SER A 14 13.19 0.79 12.18
CA SER A 14 13.07 0.58 13.62
C SER A 14 11.64 0.35 14.12
N SER A 15 10.63 0.82 13.38
CA SER A 15 9.22 0.49 13.59
C SER A 15 8.61 0.11 12.24
N THR A 16 7.89 -1.00 12.23
CA THR A 16 7.21 -1.59 11.09
C THR A 16 5.70 -1.43 11.14
N GLY A 17 5.16 -0.88 12.23
CA GLY A 17 3.79 -0.41 12.28
C GLY A 17 3.55 0.52 13.47
N PHE A 18 2.77 1.58 13.26
CA PHE A 18 2.57 2.62 14.27
C PHE A 18 1.21 3.31 14.15
N THR A 19 0.88 4.11 15.17
CA THR A 19 -0.36 4.89 15.23
C THR A 19 -0.13 6.28 14.65
N LEU A 20 -1.00 6.72 13.73
CA LEU A 20 -0.86 8.03 13.08
C LEU A 20 -1.50 9.18 13.87
N ALA A 21 -2.56 8.92 14.64
CA ALA A 21 -3.28 9.93 15.43
C ALA A 21 -2.96 9.80 16.93
N THR A 22 -2.60 10.90 17.59
CA THR A 22 -2.40 10.94 19.04
C THR A 22 -3.69 10.53 19.76
N GLY A 23 -3.57 9.58 20.70
CA GLY A 23 -4.72 9.08 21.47
C GLY A 23 -5.57 8.02 20.78
N ALA A 24 -5.25 7.62 19.54
CA ALA A 24 -5.92 6.47 18.93
C ALA A 24 -5.44 5.16 19.60
N SER A 25 -6.40 4.33 20.00
CA SER A 25 -6.15 3.00 20.55
C SER A 25 -6.43 1.92 19.51
N PRO A 26 -5.62 0.84 19.48
CA PRO A 26 -5.90 -0.30 18.61
C PRO A 26 -7.18 -1.01 19.03
N SER A 27 -7.96 -1.48 18.05
CA SER A 27 -9.07 -2.41 18.28
C SER A 27 -8.54 -3.84 18.19
N LEU A 28 -8.83 -4.67 19.18
CA LEU A 28 -8.46 -6.09 19.17
C LEU A 28 -9.69 -6.94 18.83
N ASN A 29 -9.48 -8.03 18.11
CA ASN A 29 -10.52 -9.04 17.92
C ASN A 29 -10.78 -9.84 19.21
N SER A 30 -11.74 -10.77 19.18
CA SER A 30 -12.10 -11.60 20.34
C SER A 30 -10.97 -12.48 20.88
N SER A 31 -9.91 -12.69 20.09
CA SER A 31 -8.70 -13.42 20.51
C SER A 31 -7.57 -12.49 20.97
N GLY A 32 -7.83 -11.19 21.13
CA GLY A 32 -6.83 -10.21 21.57
C GLY A 32 -5.81 -9.82 20.49
N LYS A 33 -6.07 -10.11 19.21
CA LYS A 33 -5.17 -9.75 18.10
C LYS A 33 -5.59 -8.44 17.46
N PHE A 34 -4.62 -7.61 17.10
CA PHE A 34 -4.84 -6.44 16.26
C PHE A 34 -5.07 -6.89 14.81
N VAL A 35 -6.20 -6.47 14.22
CA VAL A 35 -6.59 -6.85 12.85
C VAL A 35 -7.20 -5.64 12.16
N CYS A 36 -6.77 -5.38 10.93
CA CYS A 36 -7.27 -4.30 10.09
C CYS A 36 -8.31 -4.79 9.06
N ALA A 37 -9.28 -3.95 8.72
CA ALA A 37 -10.27 -4.26 7.68
C ALA A 37 -9.69 -4.21 6.25
N THR A 38 -8.61 -3.45 6.05
CA THR A 38 -7.90 -3.28 4.78
C THR A 38 -6.41 -3.25 5.07
N ALA A 39 -5.58 -3.76 4.16
CA ALA A 39 -4.12 -3.70 4.27
C ALA A 39 -3.57 -4.28 5.60
N ASP A 40 -4.25 -5.29 6.16
CA ASP A 40 -3.76 -6.00 7.35
C ASP A 40 -2.47 -6.75 7.01
N CYS A 41 -1.46 -6.70 7.88
CA CYS A 41 -0.21 -7.42 7.68
C CYS A 41 -0.15 -8.77 8.42
N ALA A 42 -1.28 -9.23 8.97
CA ALA A 42 -1.46 -10.54 9.60
C ALA A 42 -0.50 -10.89 10.75
N SER A 43 0.22 -9.91 11.32
CA SER A 43 1.09 -10.14 12.47
C SER A 43 0.30 -10.35 13.78
N GLY A 44 -0.96 -9.89 13.82
CA GLY A 44 -1.77 -9.83 15.04
C GLY A 44 -1.35 -8.72 16.02
N LEU A 45 -0.40 -7.86 15.61
CA LEU A 45 0.19 -6.78 16.38
C LEU A 45 0.09 -5.47 15.59
N ILE A 46 0.32 -4.32 16.26
CA ILE A 46 0.49 -3.05 15.55
C ILE A 46 1.71 -3.12 14.63
N GLU A 47 2.79 -3.74 15.08
CA GLU A 47 4.01 -3.96 14.31
C GLU A 47 3.80 -5.07 13.26
N CYS A 48 4.18 -4.79 12.01
CA CYS A 48 4.06 -5.77 10.92
C CYS A 48 5.21 -6.79 10.87
N ASN A 49 6.31 -6.56 11.59
CA ASN A 49 7.43 -7.50 11.75
C ASN A 49 7.97 -8.03 10.42
N GLY A 50 8.06 -7.15 9.41
CA GLY A 50 8.54 -7.52 8.07
C GLY A 50 7.51 -8.25 7.19
N ALA A 51 6.25 -8.36 7.63
CA ALA A 51 5.15 -8.77 6.76
C ALA A 51 4.64 -7.58 5.94
N GLY A 52 4.32 -7.84 4.67
CA GLY A 52 3.63 -6.88 3.81
C GLY A 52 2.13 -6.82 4.11
N ALA A 53 1.47 -5.78 3.61
CA ALA A 53 0.03 -5.67 3.68
C ALA A 53 -0.64 -6.74 2.79
N ILE A 54 -1.75 -7.30 3.27
CA ILE A 54 -2.66 -8.11 2.44
C ILE A 54 -3.43 -7.15 1.51
N PRO A 55 -3.29 -7.26 0.18
CA PRO A 55 -3.97 -6.37 -0.75
C PRO A 55 -5.51 -6.52 -0.71
N PRO A 56 -6.29 -5.47 -1.05
CA PRO A 56 -5.83 -4.24 -1.68
C PRO A 56 -5.27 -3.19 -0.71
N ALA A 57 -4.19 -2.53 -1.14
CA ALA A 57 -3.50 -1.49 -0.37
C ALA A 57 -2.85 -0.46 -1.30
N SER A 58 -3.07 0.82 -1.02
CA SER A 58 -2.31 1.89 -1.65
C SER A 58 -0.88 1.87 -1.09
N LEU A 59 0.14 1.87 -1.96
CA LEU A 59 1.54 1.81 -1.55
C LEU A 59 2.27 3.12 -1.84
N ALA A 60 3.12 3.55 -0.91
CA ALA A 60 4.15 4.54 -1.16
C ALA A 60 5.49 3.81 -1.23
N GLU A 61 6.10 3.79 -2.40
CA GLU A 61 7.32 3.02 -2.65
C GLU A 61 8.52 3.97 -2.68
N PHE A 62 9.63 3.54 -2.07
CA PHE A 62 10.84 4.35 -1.95
C PHE A 62 12.07 3.50 -2.27
N THR A 63 12.85 3.95 -3.25
CA THR A 63 14.21 3.48 -3.51
C THR A 63 15.17 4.60 -3.15
N LEU A 64 15.78 4.51 -1.97
CA LEU A 64 16.74 5.50 -1.50
C LEU A 64 18.14 5.17 -2.02
N ARG A 65 18.85 6.18 -2.55
CA ARG A 65 20.18 6.06 -3.17
C ARG A 65 20.25 4.93 -4.21
N GLY A 66 19.29 4.93 -5.13
CA GLY A 66 19.23 4.04 -6.28
C GLY A 66 20.29 4.39 -7.34
N ASP A 67 19.91 4.28 -8.62
CA ASP A 67 20.84 4.56 -9.73
C ASP A 67 21.38 6.00 -9.69
N GLY A 68 22.70 6.12 -9.87
CA GLY A 68 23.41 7.40 -9.72
C GLY A 68 23.37 8.01 -8.31
N GLY A 69 22.97 7.25 -7.29
CA GLY A 69 22.79 7.76 -5.92
C GLY A 69 21.53 8.62 -5.73
N GLN A 70 20.60 8.61 -6.69
CA GLN A 70 19.35 9.35 -6.65
C GLN A 70 18.27 8.58 -5.88
N ASP A 71 17.38 9.31 -5.21
CA ASP A 71 16.19 8.73 -4.60
C ASP A 71 15.07 8.67 -5.64
N TYR A 72 14.36 7.54 -5.69
CA TYR A 72 13.15 7.35 -6.50
C TYR A 72 12.00 7.00 -5.58
N TYR A 73 10.81 7.52 -5.88
CA TYR A 73 9.61 7.24 -5.12
C TYR A 73 8.38 7.44 -6.00
N ASP A 74 7.34 6.67 -5.68
CA ASP A 74 6.08 6.70 -6.38
C ASP A 74 4.94 6.28 -5.45
N ILE A 75 3.71 6.45 -5.93
CA ILE A 75 2.53 5.87 -5.31
C ILE A 75 2.00 4.85 -6.29
N SER A 76 1.85 3.62 -5.81
CA SER A 76 1.49 2.47 -6.61
C SER A 76 0.13 1.94 -6.19
N LEU A 77 -0.72 1.73 -7.20
CA LEU A 77 -2.00 1.03 -7.09
C LEU A 77 -1.94 -0.34 -7.79
N VAL A 78 -0.74 -0.88 -8.05
CA VAL A 78 -0.57 -2.23 -8.60
C VAL A 78 -1.25 -3.26 -7.69
N ASP A 79 -1.18 -3.04 -6.38
CA ASP A 79 -1.86 -3.81 -5.35
C ASP A 79 -3.21 -3.20 -4.92
N GLY A 80 -3.81 -2.37 -5.77
CA GLY A 80 -5.10 -1.75 -5.52
C GLY A 80 -5.04 -0.51 -4.62
N PHE A 81 -6.19 -0.11 -4.09
CA PHE A 81 -6.38 1.11 -3.32
C PHE A 81 -7.16 0.83 -2.03
N ASN A 82 -6.80 1.51 -0.95
CA ASN A 82 -7.64 1.57 0.26
C ASN A 82 -7.75 2.99 0.82
N ILE A 83 -6.68 3.77 0.78
CA ILE A 83 -6.64 5.17 1.25
C ILE A 83 -5.88 6.08 0.27
N PRO A 84 -6.21 7.39 0.22
CA PRO A 84 -5.40 8.38 -0.48
C PRO A 84 -4.02 8.56 0.15
N ILE A 85 -2.99 8.80 -0.67
CA ILE A 85 -1.62 9.04 -0.24
C ILE A 85 -1.04 10.25 -0.99
N LEU A 86 -0.19 11.02 -0.30
CA LEU A 86 0.65 12.09 -0.87
C LEU A 86 2.06 11.93 -0.30
N VAL A 87 3.06 11.91 -1.19
CA VAL A 87 4.47 11.98 -0.83
C VAL A 87 5.00 13.33 -1.29
N THR A 88 5.47 14.14 -0.34
CA THR A 88 6.12 15.43 -0.61
C THR A 88 7.56 15.37 -0.09
N PRO A 89 8.56 15.36 -0.98
CA PRO A 89 9.96 15.43 -0.59
C PRO A 89 10.26 16.71 0.19
N GLN A 90 11.08 16.61 1.23
CA GLN A 90 11.60 17.77 1.96
C GLN A 90 13.13 17.75 1.88
N GLY A 91 13.72 18.85 1.42
CA GLY A 91 15.17 18.94 1.26
C GLY A 91 15.61 20.12 0.40
N ARG A 92 16.93 20.28 0.27
CA ARG A 92 17.59 21.33 -0.53
C ARG A 92 17.90 20.90 -1.96
N SER A 93 17.64 19.65 -2.34
CA SER A 93 17.85 19.16 -3.70
C SER A 93 16.78 19.72 -4.65
N THR A 94 17.22 20.24 -5.78
CA THR A 94 16.34 20.66 -6.86
C THR A 94 15.91 19.44 -7.68
N GLY A 95 14.61 19.29 -7.96
CA GLY A 95 14.11 18.27 -8.91
C GLY A 95 13.17 17.22 -8.31
N CYS A 96 13.09 17.08 -6.99
CA CYS A 96 12.15 16.16 -6.34
C CYS A 96 10.72 16.73 -6.39
N ARG A 97 9.81 16.05 -7.09
CA ARG A 97 8.39 16.45 -7.22
C ARG A 97 7.50 15.68 -6.25
N SER A 98 6.45 16.30 -5.72
CA SER A 98 5.42 15.54 -5.01
C SER A 98 4.71 14.56 -5.94
N THR A 99 4.31 13.40 -5.40
CA THR A 99 3.44 12.43 -6.07
C THR A 99 2.22 12.14 -5.19
N SER A 100 1.04 11.99 -5.79
CA SER A 100 -0.20 11.77 -5.04
C SER A 100 -1.17 10.85 -5.76
N CYS A 101 -1.89 10.07 -4.96
CA CYS A 101 -3.19 9.51 -5.30
C CYS A 101 -4.19 10.14 -4.33
N ALA A 102 -4.68 11.33 -4.68
CA ALA A 102 -5.48 12.17 -3.78
C ALA A 102 -7.00 11.85 -3.78
N PRO A 103 -7.64 11.55 -4.93
CA PRO A 103 -9.06 11.21 -4.94
C PRO A 103 -9.35 9.87 -4.23
N ASP A 104 -10.53 9.75 -3.64
CA ASP A 104 -11.00 8.49 -3.08
C ASP A 104 -11.46 7.54 -4.20
N VAL A 105 -10.61 6.58 -4.56
CA VAL A 105 -10.92 5.58 -5.59
C VAL A 105 -12.05 4.64 -5.15
N ASN A 106 -12.29 4.48 -3.85
CA ASN A 106 -13.41 3.64 -3.37
C ASN A 106 -14.77 4.19 -3.83
N ALA A 107 -14.89 5.51 -3.99
CA ALA A 107 -16.13 6.16 -4.41
C ALA A 107 -16.53 5.86 -5.87
N VAL A 108 -15.57 5.48 -6.71
CA VAL A 108 -15.76 5.17 -8.14
C VAL A 108 -15.35 3.74 -8.50
N CYS A 109 -15.07 2.91 -7.49
CA CYS A 109 -14.61 1.54 -7.69
C CYS A 109 -15.67 0.70 -8.40
N ASP A 110 -15.28 0.03 -9.49
CA ASP A 110 -16.15 -0.90 -10.18
C ASP A 110 -16.63 -2.01 -9.22
N PRO A 111 -17.92 -2.41 -9.25
CA PRO A 111 -18.44 -3.44 -8.36
C PRO A 111 -17.68 -4.77 -8.40
N SER A 112 -17.07 -5.14 -9.53
CA SER A 112 -16.27 -6.36 -9.67
C SER A 112 -14.92 -6.29 -8.94
N LEU A 113 -14.45 -5.08 -8.60
CA LEU A 113 -13.18 -4.82 -7.92
C LEU A 113 -13.36 -4.43 -6.44
N ALA A 114 -14.59 -4.07 -6.03
CA ALA A 114 -14.88 -3.52 -4.73
C ALA A 114 -14.74 -4.55 -3.58
N VAL A 115 -14.01 -4.18 -2.53
CA VAL A 115 -14.04 -4.84 -1.22
C VAL A 115 -15.03 -4.11 -0.32
N ARG A 116 -15.99 -4.84 0.25
CA ARG A 116 -17.11 -4.26 1.00
C ARG A 116 -17.17 -4.74 2.44
N ARG A 117 -17.61 -3.85 3.33
CA ARG A 117 -18.06 -4.22 4.67
C ARG A 117 -19.44 -4.91 4.63
N PRO A 118 -19.87 -5.55 5.73
CA PRO A 118 -21.22 -6.12 5.84
C PRO A 118 -22.35 -5.12 5.59
N ASP A 119 -22.12 -3.83 5.86
CA ASP A 119 -23.07 -2.74 5.59
C ASP A 119 -23.11 -2.30 4.12
N GLY A 120 -22.32 -2.91 3.25
CA GLY A 120 -22.24 -2.61 1.82
C GLY A 120 -21.24 -1.51 1.43
N THR A 121 -20.66 -0.81 2.40
CA THR A 121 -19.67 0.27 2.16
C THR A 121 -18.42 -0.29 1.48
N VAL A 122 -17.98 0.33 0.38
CA VAL A 122 -16.70 0.03 -0.27
C VAL A 122 -15.57 0.60 0.59
N ILE A 123 -14.61 -0.24 0.97
CA ILE A 123 -13.50 0.13 1.85
C ILE A 123 -12.13 0.02 1.19
N ALA A 124 -12.06 -0.72 0.09
CA ALA A 124 -10.88 -0.85 -0.73
C ALA A 124 -11.30 -1.27 -2.15
N CYS A 125 -10.45 -0.99 -3.12
CA CYS A 125 -10.64 -1.34 -4.52
C CYS A 125 -9.47 -2.20 -4.99
N LYS A 126 -9.75 -3.41 -5.47
CA LYS A 126 -8.73 -4.26 -6.08
C LYS A 126 -8.24 -3.64 -7.39
N SER A 127 -6.97 -3.87 -7.71
CA SER A 127 -6.50 -3.69 -9.09
C SER A 127 -7.03 -4.82 -9.97
N ALA A 128 -6.99 -4.62 -11.29
CA ALA A 128 -7.33 -5.67 -12.26
C ALA A 128 -6.40 -6.89 -12.12
N ASN A 129 -5.12 -6.66 -11.80
CA ASN A 129 -4.15 -7.71 -11.48
C ASN A 129 -4.67 -8.62 -10.36
N LEU A 130 -5.05 -8.04 -9.22
CA LEU A 130 -5.55 -8.78 -8.07
C LEU A 130 -6.91 -9.45 -8.30
N ALA A 131 -7.79 -8.83 -9.11
CA ALA A 131 -9.14 -9.32 -9.32
C ALA A 131 -9.20 -10.45 -10.35
N PHE A 132 -8.41 -10.35 -11.42
CA PHE A 132 -8.55 -11.23 -12.59
C PHE A 132 -7.34 -12.14 -12.80
N ASN A 133 -6.16 -11.76 -12.32
CA ASN A 133 -4.92 -12.53 -12.42
C ASN A 133 -4.65 -13.04 -13.85
N GLN A 134 -4.87 -12.17 -14.85
CA GLN A 134 -4.61 -12.47 -16.26
C GLN A 134 -3.32 -11.81 -16.72
N PRO A 135 -2.52 -12.44 -17.60
CA PRO A 135 -1.19 -11.96 -17.98
C PRO A 135 -1.12 -10.48 -18.39
N GLN A 136 -2.13 -9.99 -19.10
CA GLN A 136 -2.22 -8.59 -19.54
C GLN A 136 -2.46 -7.59 -18.42
N PHE A 137 -3.05 -8.01 -17.29
CA PHE A 137 -3.21 -7.17 -16.10
C PHE A 137 -2.02 -7.30 -15.14
N CYS A 138 -1.32 -8.44 -15.18
CA CYS A 138 -0.15 -8.73 -14.37
C CYS A 138 1.17 -8.27 -15.01
N CYS A 139 1.13 -7.79 -16.25
CA CYS A 139 2.31 -7.51 -17.08
C CYS A 139 3.25 -8.73 -17.13
N SER A 140 2.71 -9.91 -17.43
CA SER A 140 3.45 -11.17 -17.42
C SER A 140 3.27 -11.96 -18.72
N GLY A 141 4.09 -13.00 -18.92
CA GLY A 141 4.08 -13.80 -20.15
C GLY A 141 4.37 -12.93 -21.37
N GLU A 142 3.46 -12.95 -22.35
CA GLU A 142 3.56 -12.14 -23.57
C GLU A 142 3.39 -10.63 -23.34
N TYR A 143 2.94 -10.21 -22.15
CA TYR A 143 2.71 -8.81 -21.79
C TYR A 143 3.78 -8.27 -20.83
N ASN A 144 4.97 -8.88 -20.80
CA ASN A 144 6.03 -8.56 -19.84
C ASN A 144 6.95 -7.40 -20.25
N THR A 145 6.64 -6.72 -21.35
CA THR A 145 7.34 -5.51 -21.78
C THR A 145 6.35 -4.37 -22.00
N PRO A 146 6.76 -3.10 -21.84
CA PRO A 146 5.88 -1.96 -22.06
C PRO A 146 5.51 -1.73 -23.54
N ASP A 147 6.22 -2.38 -24.48
CA ASP A 147 6.14 -2.09 -25.91
C ASP A 147 5.04 -2.89 -26.65
N ILE A 148 4.23 -3.67 -25.91
CA ILE A 148 3.21 -4.59 -26.43
C ILE A 148 1.82 -4.15 -25.96
#